data_AF-A0A6A7G703-F1
#
_entry.id   AF-A0A6A7G703-F1
#
_cell.length_a   1.000
_cell.length_b   1.000
_cell.length_c   1.000
_cell.angle_alpha   90.00
_cell.angle_beta   90.00
_cell.angle_gamma   90.00
#
_symmetry.space_group_name_H-M   'P 1'
#
loop_
_entity.id
_entity.type
_entity.pdbx_description
1 polymer ?
#
loop_
_entity_poly.entity_id
_entity_poly.type
_entity_poly.pdbx_seq_one_letter_code
_entity_poly.pdbx_strand_id
1 'polypeptide(L)'
;MQRCSSGAVQLLRSVQKSARTASVAQQVRQVSVSYFRMDEAMHHLQCNPYYDKYALKIDKLRRTKPDALVQAVTERKKEASTEAEDPLGAAAGVKPVSNRADKGKNPLSKNAYAFTPQKKLESIMKVELLDGKNAEDVTYVWTQHWLQQEAVISGVMTTHQYSAISDTAAKYGKFLFPLPREQGYEFILVQFAATEIHFTPLINFQAYGENAPECLTMVHYTELEEKLG
;
A
#
# COMPACT_ATOMS: atom_id res chain seq x y z
N MET A 1 56.61 -25.86 -91.36
CA MET A 1 55.72 -26.14 -92.52
C MET A 1 54.35 -26.50 -91.98
N GLN A 2 53.31 -25.78 -92.45
CA GLN A 2 51.87 -26.15 -92.60
C GLN A 2 51.13 -26.84 -91.43
N ARG A 3 49.87 -26.55 -91.08
CA ARG A 3 48.87 -25.47 -91.28
C ARG A 3 47.59 -25.97 -90.54
N CYS A 4 46.63 -25.05 -90.37
CA CYS A 4 45.22 -25.25 -89.98
C CYS A 4 44.89 -25.34 -88.49
N SER A 5 43.76 -24.85 -87.96
CA SER A 5 42.94 -23.64 -88.16
C SER A 5 41.68 -23.83 -87.31
N SER A 6 41.24 -22.75 -86.67
CA SER A 6 39.84 -22.39 -86.37
C SER A 6 39.04 -23.18 -85.32
N GLY A 7 38.39 -22.42 -84.42
CA GLY A 7 37.32 -22.90 -83.55
C GLY A 7 37.08 -22.01 -82.34
N ALA A 8 36.40 -20.87 -82.54
CA ALA A 8 35.73 -20.11 -81.47
C ALA A 8 34.71 -21.01 -80.74
N VAL A 9 34.33 -20.79 -79.47
CA VAL A 9 33.31 -19.83 -79.05
C VAL A 9 33.31 -19.73 -77.50
N GLN A 10 33.00 -18.52 -77.04
CA GLN A 10 32.79 -18.03 -75.67
C GLN A 10 32.02 -18.94 -74.70
N LEU A 11 32.33 -18.85 -73.40
CA LEU A 11 31.31 -18.50 -72.39
C LEU A 11 31.93 -18.09 -71.04
N LEU A 12 31.74 -16.82 -70.70
CA LEU A 12 31.87 -16.25 -69.36
C LEU A 12 30.95 -16.97 -68.36
N ARG A 13 31.43 -17.22 -67.12
CA ARG A 13 30.60 -17.15 -65.90
C ARG A 13 31.44 -17.20 -64.61
N SER A 14 31.50 -16.02 -63.98
CA SER A 14 31.41 -15.75 -62.53
C SER A 14 31.92 -16.79 -61.53
N VAL A 15 32.98 -16.38 -60.80
CA VAL A 15 33.40 -16.94 -59.51
C VAL A 15 32.36 -16.56 -58.44
N GLN A 16 31.59 -17.53 -57.92
CA GLN A 16 30.83 -17.38 -56.68
C GLN A 16 31.62 -18.01 -55.52
N LYS A 17 32.07 -17.17 -54.59
CA LYS A 17 32.64 -17.59 -53.31
C LYS A 17 31.53 -18.17 -52.43
N SER A 18 31.64 -19.45 -52.08
CA SER A 18 30.78 -20.13 -51.11
C SER A 18 31.13 -19.65 -49.70
N ALA A 19 30.28 -18.79 -49.13
CA ALA A 19 30.31 -18.47 -47.71
C ALA A 19 29.51 -19.52 -46.94
N ARG A 20 30.20 -20.39 -46.19
CA ARG A 20 29.58 -21.26 -45.19
C ARG A 20 29.27 -20.42 -43.95
N THR A 21 28.01 -20.06 -43.77
CA THR A 21 27.51 -19.53 -42.49
C THR A 21 27.18 -20.71 -41.58
N ALA A 22 28.02 -20.92 -40.55
CA ALA A 22 27.68 -21.81 -39.44
C ALA A 22 26.66 -21.10 -38.54
N SER A 23 25.39 -21.47 -38.65
CA SER A 23 24.37 -21.09 -37.68
C SER A 23 24.53 -21.96 -36.44
N VAL A 24 25.13 -21.39 -35.39
CA VAL A 24 25.03 -21.96 -34.03
C VAL A 24 23.66 -21.59 -33.52
N ALA A 25 22.70 -22.51 -33.67
CA ALA A 25 21.38 -22.39 -33.04
C ALA A 25 21.56 -22.45 -31.52
N GLN A 26 21.61 -21.29 -30.88
CA GLN A 26 21.53 -21.17 -29.43
C GLN A 26 20.14 -21.60 -29.00
N GLN A 27 20.00 -22.86 -28.62
CA GLN A 27 18.76 -23.39 -28.05
C GLN A 27 18.57 -22.77 -26.66
N VAL A 28 17.95 -21.59 -26.63
CA VAL A 28 17.41 -21.00 -25.42
C VAL A 28 16.38 -21.99 -24.88
N ARG A 29 16.73 -22.70 -23.80
CA ARG A 29 15.76 -23.47 -23.03
C ARG A 29 14.75 -22.46 -22.47
N GLN A 30 13.59 -22.34 -23.12
CA GLN A 30 12.45 -21.70 -22.52
C GLN A 30 12.06 -22.52 -21.28
N VAL A 31 12.52 -22.10 -20.10
CA VAL A 31 11.97 -22.59 -18.84
C VAL A 31 10.54 -22.08 -18.80
N SER A 32 9.59 -22.99 -19.02
CA SER A 32 8.20 -22.65 -19.20
C SER A 32 7.64 -22.10 -17.88
N VAL A 33 7.33 -20.80 -17.86
CA VAL A 33 6.75 -20.05 -16.72
C VAL A 33 5.44 -20.69 -16.22
N SER A 34 4.83 -21.56 -17.02
CA SER A 34 3.65 -22.36 -16.65
C SER A 34 3.93 -23.35 -15.51
N TYR A 35 5.09 -24.02 -15.48
CA TYR A 35 5.38 -25.06 -14.48
C TYR A 35 5.53 -24.49 -13.06
N PHE A 36 6.22 -23.36 -12.91
CA PHE A 36 6.38 -22.71 -11.61
C PHE A 36 5.04 -22.25 -11.01
N ARG A 37 4.15 -21.72 -11.84
CA ARG A 37 2.80 -21.31 -11.42
C ARG A 37 1.89 -22.50 -11.06
N MET A 38 2.14 -23.67 -11.63
CA MET A 38 1.42 -24.90 -11.29
C MET A 38 1.82 -25.43 -9.91
N ASP A 39 3.12 -25.43 -9.59
CA ASP A 39 3.61 -25.93 -8.30
C ASP A 39 3.09 -25.09 -7.13
N GLU A 40 3.06 -23.76 -7.29
CA GLU A 40 2.46 -22.85 -6.29
C GLU A 40 0.96 -23.13 -6.11
N ALA A 41 0.21 -23.28 -7.22
CA ALA A 41 -1.22 -23.58 -7.18
C ALA A 41 -1.51 -24.95 -6.53
N MET A 42 -0.66 -25.95 -6.77
CA MET A 42 -0.79 -27.29 -6.21
C MET A 42 -0.47 -27.33 -4.71
N HIS A 43 0.58 -26.62 -4.27
CA HIS A 43 0.92 -26.52 -2.85
C HIS A 43 -0.24 -25.94 -2.03
N HIS A 44 -0.87 -24.87 -2.53
CA HIS A 44 -2.05 -24.29 -1.89
C HIS A 44 -3.27 -25.22 -1.86
N LEU A 45 -3.50 -25.99 -2.92
CA LEU A 45 -4.58 -26.99 -2.96
C LEU A 45 -4.34 -28.15 -1.97
N GLN A 46 -3.10 -28.60 -1.82
CA GLN A 46 -2.72 -29.71 -0.94
C GLN A 46 -2.88 -29.37 0.54
N CYS A 47 -2.76 -28.09 0.92
CA CYS A 47 -3.05 -27.64 2.28
C CYS A 47 -4.55 -27.64 2.63
N ASN A 48 -5.45 -27.92 1.69
CA ASN A 48 -6.89 -27.94 1.94
C ASN A 48 -7.31 -29.26 2.64
N PRO A 49 -8.04 -29.22 3.77
CA PRO A 49 -8.51 -30.42 4.48
C PRO A 49 -9.37 -31.40 3.67
N TYR A 50 -9.98 -30.94 2.57
CA TYR A 50 -10.81 -31.76 1.70
C TYR A 50 -10.07 -32.23 0.43
N TYR A 51 -8.77 -31.93 0.30
CA TYR A 51 -7.99 -32.23 -0.91
C TYR A 51 -8.03 -33.72 -1.28
N ASP A 52 -7.84 -34.59 -0.30
CA ASP A 52 -7.79 -36.05 -0.50
C ASP A 52 -9.04 -36.61 -1.17
N LYS A 53 -10.21 -36.03 -0.86
CA LYS A 53 -11.49 -36.42 -1.47
C LYS A 53 -11.56 -36.11 -2.97
N TYR A 54 -10.81 -35.11 -3.43
CA TYR A 54 -10.86 -34.62 -4.80
C TYR A 54 -9.54 -34.79 -5.57
N ALA A 55 -8.50 -35.34 -4.94
CA ALA A 55 -7.16 -35.50 -5.50
C ALA A 55 -7.17 -36.15 -6.89
N LEU A 56 -7.94 -37.23 -7.08
CA LEU A 56 -8.06 -37.93 -8.36
C LEU A 56 -8.67 -37.05 -9.47
N LYS A 57 -9.62 -36.19 -9.11
CA LYS A 57 -10.27 -35.26 -10.05
C LYS A 57 -9.36 -34.10 -10.39
N ILE A 58 -8.61 -33.60 -9.41
CA ILE A 58 -7.60 -32.54 -9.56
C ILE A 58 -6.45 -33.04 -10.44
N ASP A 59 -5.97 -34.27 -10.25
CA ASP A 59 -4.93 -34.89 -11.08
C ASP A 59 -5.37 -35.12 -12.53
N LYS A 60 -6.63 -35.52 -12.74
CA LYS A 60 -7.22 -35.63 -14.08
C LYS A 60 -7.29 -34.25 -14.76
N LEU A 61 -7.64 -33.22 -14.00
CA LEU A 61 -7.70 -31.84 -14.50
C LEU A 61 -6.30 -31.28 -14.80
N ARG A 62 -5.31 -31.56 -13.94
CA ARG A 62 -3.89 -31.20 -14.14
C ARG A 62 -3.35 -31.75 -15.46
N ARG A 63 -3.67 -33.00 -15.79
CA ARG A 63 -3.21 -33.67 -17.01
C ARG A 63 -3.94 -33.20 -18.28
N THR A 64 -5.20 -32.79 -18.16
CA THR A 64 -6.02 -32.44 -19.33
C THR A 64 -6.04 -30.95 -19.63
N LYS A 65 -6.09 -30.08 -18.61
CA LYS A 65 -6.21 -28.63 -18.74
C LYS A 65 -5.42 -27.92 -17.62
N PRO A 66 -4.09 -27.85 -17.73
CA PRO A 66 -3.25 -27.23 -16.71
C PRO A 66 -3.56 -25.73 -16.51
N ASP A 67 -3.69 -24.95 -17.58
CA ASP A 67 -3.87 -23.50 -17.47
C ASP A 67 -5.21 -23.10 -16.80
N ALA A 68 -6.28 -23.85 -17.07
CA ALA A 68 -7.58 -23.64 -16.44
C ALA A 68 -7.55 -23.91 -14.92
N LEU A 69 -6.73 -24.87 -14.48
CA LEU A 69 -6.55 -25.17 -13.07
C LEU A 69 -5.81 -24.05 -12.34
N VAL A 70 -4.75 -23.50 -12.96
CA VAL A 70 -4.02 -22.35 -12.38
C VAL A 70 -4.94 -21.14 -12.28
N GLN A 71 -5.71 -20.83 -13.32
CA GLN A 71 -6.66 -19.72 -13.29
C GLN A 71 -7.69 -19.89 -12.17
N ALA A 72 -8.35 -21.05 -12.09
CA ALA A 72 -9.36 -21.33 -11.07
C ALA A 72 -8.79 -21.22 -9.64
N VAL A 73 -7.57 -21.71 -9.39
CA VAL A 73 -6.92 -21.60 -8.08
C VAL A 73 -6.57 -20.15 -7.75
N THR A 74 -6.08 -19.38 -8.73
CA THR A 74 -5.76 -17.96 -8.53
C THR A 74 -6.99 -17.09 -8.30
N GLU A 75 -8.10 -17.39 -8.98
CA GLU A 75 -9.39 -16.71 -8.78
C GLU A 75 -9.95 -17.04 -7.39
N ARG A 76 -9.97 -18.33 -7.01
CA ARG A 76 -10.40 -18.76 -5.68
C ARG A 76 -9.54 -18.17 -4.56
N LYS A 77 -8.23 -18.01 -4.77
CA LYS A 77 -7.31 -17.38 -3.81
C LYS A 77 -7.62 -15.88 -3.67
N LYS A 78 -7.99 -15.20 -4.75
CA LYS A 78 -8.43 -13.80 -4.72
C LYS A 78 -9.78 -13.65 -4.00
N GLU A 79 -10.74 -14.53 -4.32
CA GLU A 79 -12.04 -14.60 -3.63
C GLU A 79 -11.87 -14.87 -2.13
N ALA A 80 -11.04 -15.84 -1.75
CA ALA A 80 -10.75 -16.14 -0.35
C ALA A 80 -10.03 -14.99 0.36
N SER A 81 -9.16 -14.23 -0.32
CA SER A 81 -8.55 -13.02 0.27
C SER A 81 -9.54 -11.86 0.44
N THR A 82 -10.65 -11.85 -0.29
CA THR A 82 -11.74 -10.89 -0.10
C THR A 82 -12.81 -11.37 0.89
N GLU A 83 -12.93 -12.69 1.07
CA GLU A 83 -13.93 -13.32 1.96
C GLU A 83 -13.37 -13.70 3.35
N ALA A 84 -12.05 -13.73 3.54
CA ALA A 84 -11.40 -13.97 4.83
C ALA A 84 -11.45 -12.73 5.74
N GLU A 85 -12.65 -12.27 6.06
CA GLU A 85 -12.92 -11.62 7.34
C GLU A 85 -13.05 -12.77 8.35
N ASP A 86 -11.95 -13.11 9.05
CA ASP A 86 -11.97 -14.10 10.12
C ASP A 86 -12.91 -13.59 11.25
N PRO A 87 -14.00 -14.30 11.58
CA PRO A 87 -14.90 -13.90 12.65
C PRO A 87 -14.21 -13.83 14.03
N LEU A 88 -13.04 -14.46 14.21
CA LEU A 88 -12.26 -14.36 15.45
C LEU A 88 -11.40 -13.08 15.52
N GLY A 89 -10.86 -12.61 14.39
CA GLY A 89 -10.11 -11.34 14.28
C GLY A 89 -11.01 -10.10 14.42
N ALA A 90 -12.27 -10.21 13.99
CA ALA A 90 -13.29 -9.18 14.17
C ALA A 90 -13.60 -8.89 15.66
N ALA A 91 -13.49 -9.89 16.54
CA ALA A 91 -13.72 -9.72 17.97
C ALA A 91 -12.59 -8.95 18.70
N ALA A 92 -11.38 -8.94 18.12
CA ALA A 92 -10.22 -8.17 18.61
C ALA A 92 -9.99 -6.85 17.84
N GLY A 93 -10.79 -6.56 16.81
CA GLY A 93 -10.73 -5.32 16.05
C GLY A 93 -9.45 -5.12 15.21
N VAL A 94 -8.65 -6.16 14.99
CA VAL A 94 -7.39 -6.05 14.24
C VAL A 94 -7.71 -6.06 12.75
N LYS A 95 -7.93 -4.86 12.19
CA LYS A 95 -8.08 -4.68 10.73
C LYS A 95 -6.84 -5.21 9.98
N PRO A 96 -6.99 -5.72 8.75
CA PRO A 96 -5.85 -6.04 7.89
C PRO A 96 -4.96 -4.80 7.69
N VAL A 97 -3.68 -5.02 7.36
CA VAL A 97 -2.70 -3.95 7.06
C VAL A 97 -3.30 -2.99 6.02
N SER A 98 -3.18 -1.67 6.24
CA SER A 98 -3.68 -0.69 5.27
C SER A 98 -3.05 -0.90 3.89
N ASN A 99 -3.91 -1.01 2.87
CA ASN A 99 -3.47 -1.02 1.49
C ASN A 99 -2.94 0.35 1.07
N ARG A 100 -2.09 0.37 0.04
CA ARG A 100 -1.69 1.60 -0.63
C ARG A 100 -2.95 2.30 -1.16
N ALA A 101 -3.11 3.58 -0.84
CA ALA A 101 -4.19 4.39 -1.38
C ALA A 101 -4.10 4.49 -2.91
N ASP A 102 -5.22 4.52 -3.62
CA ASP A 102 -5.22 4.58 -5.08
C ASP A 102 -4.58 5.87 -5.61
N LYS A 103 -4.81 6.98 -4.91
CA LYS A 103 -4.33 8.32 -5.28
C LYS A 103 -3.86 9.12 -4.07
N GLY A 104 -2.87 9.96 -4.30
CA GLY A 104 -2.47 11.01 -3.37
C GLY A 104 -3.50 12.15 -3.31
N LYS A 105 -3.34 13.01 -2.31
CA LYS A 105 -4.00 14.30 -2.22
C LYS A 105 -3.60 15.20 -3.39
N ASN A 106 -4.48 16.13 -3.71
CA ASN A 106 -4.14 17.18 -4.67
C ASN A 106 -3.06 18.09 -4.05
N PRO A 107 -1.95 18.34 -4.76
CA PRO A 107 -0.91 19.22 -4.26
C PRO A 107 -1.49 20.63 -4.06
N LEU A 108 -1.25 21.22 -2.90
CA LEU A 108 -1.60 22.61 -2.69
C LEU A 108 -0.60 23.52 -3.41
N SER A 109 -1.04 24.74 -3.73
CA SER A 109 -0.14 25.79 -4.21
C SER A 109 1.00 25.99 -3.22
N LYS A 110 2.24 26.19 -3.70
CA LYS A 110 3.42 26.45 -2.84
C LYS A 110 3.21 27.61 -1.85
N ASN A 111 2.36 28.58 -2.19
CA ASN A 111 2.04 29.72 -1.32
C ASN A 111 1.00 29.39 -0.23
N ALA A 112 0.25 28.28 -0.37
CA ALA A 112 -0.74 27.87 0.62
C ALA A 112 -0.09 27.28 1.87
N TYR A 113 1.04 26.56 1.73
CA TYR A 113 1.74 25.92 2.85
C TYR A 113 2.36 26.92 3.85
N ALA A 114 2.63 28.16 3.42
CA ALA A 114 3.22 29.18 4.28
C ALA A 114 2.20 29.85 5.23
N PHE A 115 0.90 29.67 4.99
CA PHE A 115 -0.17 30.42 5.66
C PHE A 115 -1.43 29.58 5.97
N THR A 116 -1.29 28.27 6.20
CA THR A 116 -2.44 27.50 6.68
C THR A 116 -2.83 28.03 8.07
N PRO A 117 -4.02 28.64 8.24
CA PRO A 117 -4.43 29.16 9.53
C PRO A 117 -4.55 28.00 10.52
N GLN A 118 -3.99 28.15 11.72
CA GLN A 118 -4.22 27.17 12.78
C GLN A 118 -5.71 27.06 13.06
N LYS A 119 -6.20 25.83 13.19
CA LYS A 119 -7.58 25.58 13.57
C LYS A 119 -7.80 26.14 14.97
N LYS A 120 -8.82 26.98 15.11
CA LYS A 120 -9.21 27.58 16.38
C LYS A 120 -10.39 26.85 17.00
N LEU A 121 -10.45 26.83 18.32
CA LEU A 121 -11.55 26.27 19.09
C LEU A 121 -12.88 26.97 18.79
N GLU A 122 -12.82 28.27 18.51
CA GLU A 122 -13.96 29.10 18.08
C GLU A 122 -14.69 28.55 16.84
N SER A 123 -13.99 27.78 15.99
CA SER A 123 -14.58 27.13 14.81
C SER A 123 -15.48 25.94 15.16
N ILE A 124 -15.34 25.37 16.36
CA ILE A 124 -16.07 24.18 16.80
C ILE A 124 -17.08 24.55 17.89
N MET A 125 -16.64 25.35 18.88
CA MET A 125 -17.46 25.73 20.01
C MET A 125 -17.48 27.25 20.19
N LYS A 126 -18.60 27.75 20.71
CA LYS A 126 -18.75 29.18 21.05
C LYS A 126 -17.99 29.46 22.36
N VAL A 127 -16.75 29.91 22.25
CA VAL A 127 -15.85 30.17 23.40
C VAL A 127 -16.45 31.17 24.39
N GLU A 128 -17.23 32.15 23.92
CA GLU A 128 -17.95 33.11 24.76
C GLU A 128 -18.89 32.45 25.79
N LEU A 129 -19.50 31.31 25.44
CA LEU A 129 -20.41 30.56 26.33
C LEU A 129 -19.67 29.64 27.31
N LEU A 130 -18.35 29.54 27.18
CA LEU A 130 -17.48 28.77 28.09
C LEU A 130 -16.85 29.67 29.14
N ASP A 131 -16.95 31.00 28.99
CA ASP A 131 -16.37 31.93 29.94
C ASP A 131 -17.04 31.79 31.33
N GLY A 132 -16.22 31.70 32.37
CA GLY A 132 -16.67 31.46 33.74
C GLY A 132 -17.09 30.02 34.08
N LYS A 133 -17.05 29.08 33.12
CA LYS A 133 -17.27 27.65 33.42
C LYS A 133 -16.00 27.00 33.97
N ASN A 134 -16.18 25.96 34.79
CA ASN A 134 -15.06 25.17 35.29
C ASN A 134 -14.61 24.12 34.24
N ALA A 135 -13.48 23.46 34.51
CA ALA A 135 -12.90 22.48 33.59
C ALA A 135 -13.81 21.26 33.36
N GLU A 136 -14.57 20.82 34.37
CA GLU A 136 -15.48 19.68 34.27
C GLU A 136 -16.65 19.97 33.33
N ASP A 137 -17.26 21.15 33.45
CA ASP A 137 -18.36 21.60 32.61
C ASP A 137 -17.92 21.75 31.15
N VAL A 138 -16.72 22.32 30.92
CA VAL A 138 -16.15 22.46 29.58
C VAL A 138 -15.85 21.09 28.97
N THR A 139 -15.27 20.18 29.77
CA THR A 139 -15.00 18.79 29.36
C THR A 139 -16.28 18.06 29.00
N TYR A 140 -17.34 18.24 29.77
CA TYR A 140 -18.65 17.67 29.48
C TYR A 140 -19.19 18.19 28.15
N VAL A 141 -19.21 19.50 27.92
CA VAL A 141 -19.68 20.09 26.66
C VAL A 141 -18.86 19.58 25.46
N TRP A 142 -17.53 19.53 25.60
CA TRP A 142 -16.64 19.00 24.56
C TRP A 142 -16.94 17.54 24.22
N THR A 143 -17.09 16.71 25.25
CA THR A 143 -17.37 15.27 25.09
C THR A 143 -18.72 15.06 24.42
N GLN A 144 -19.76 15.79 24.86
CA GLN A 144 -21.10 15.69 24.27
C GLN A 144 -21.14 16.13 22.81
N HIS A 145 -20.37 17.15 22.43
CA HIS A 145 -20.31 17.63 21.04
C HIS A 145 -19.82 16.55 20.06
N TRP A 146 -18.82 15.77 20.47
CA TRP A 146 -18.21 14.74 19.63
C TRP A 146 -18.81 13.34 19.79
N LEU A 147 -19.59 13.10 20.86
CA LEU A 147 -20.17 11.78 21.16
C LEU A 147 -21.04 11.21 20.01
N GLN A 148 -21.71 12.08 19.26
CA GLN A 148 -22.60 11.69 18.15
C GLN A 148 -21.90 11.66 16.80
N GLN A 149 -20.64 12.09 16.71
CA GLN A 149 -19.92 12.15 15.44
C GLN A 149 -19.18 10.84 15.19
N GLU A 150 -19.63 10.14 14.15
CA GLU A 150 -18.94 8.94 13.67
C GLU A 150 -17.56 9.32 13.15
N ALA A 151 -16.55 8.48 13.43
CA ALA A 151 -15.16 8.65 13.02
C ALA A 151 -14.38 9.82 13.64
N VAL A 152 -14.81 10.36 14.79
CA VAL A 152 -14.01 11.31 15.59
C VAL A 152 -13.59 10.69 16.92
N ILE A 153 -12.34 10.92 17.31
CA ILE A 153 -11.82 10.63 18.64
C ILE A 153 -11.59 11.97 19.33
N SER A 154 -12.18 12.16 20.50
CA SER A 154 -12.02 13.37 21.30
C SER A 154 -11.44 13.03 22.68
N GLY A 155 -10.73 13.99 23.25
CA GLY A 155 -10.17 13.88 24.60
C GLY A 155 -9.85 15.27 25.15
N VAL A 156 -9.63 15.32 26.45
CA VAL A 156 -9.12 16.50 27.17
C VAL A 156 -7.84 16.07 27.88
N MET A 157 -6.85 16.96 27.92
CA MET A 157 -5.58 16.72 28.59
C MET A 157 -5.19 17.95 29.40
N THR A 158 -4.36 17.72 30.40
CA THR A 158 -3.82 18.80 31.24
C THR A 158 -2.70 19.56 30.52
N THR A 159 -2.49 20.82 30.90
CA THR A 159 -1.34 21.65 30.47
C THR A 159 -0.02 20.88 30.55
N HIS A 160 0.23 20.17 31.66
CA HIS A 160 1.48 19.43 31.86
C HIS A 160 1.66 18.30 30.84
N GLN A 161 0.61 17.53 30.55
CA GLN A 161 0.66 16.46 29.55
C GLN A 161 0.92 17.03 28.15
N TYR A 162 0.24 18.11 27.80
CA TYR A 162 0.42 18.76 26.50
C TYR A 162 1.82 19.36 26.35
N SER A 163 2.32 20.07 27.36
CA SER A 163 3.67 20.64 27.38
C SER A 163 4.74 19.56 27.18
N ALA A 164 4.63 18.40 27.83
CA ALA A 164 5.57 17.30 27.64
C ALA A 164 5.57 16.77 26.19
N ILE A 165 4.38 16.68 25.56
CA ILE A 165 4.25 16.28 24.15
C ILE A 165 4.87 17.34 23.24
N SER A 166 4.54 18.62 23.46
CA SER A 166 5.02 19.76 22.67
C SER A 166 6.54 19.90 22.73
N ASP A 167 7.14 19.81 23.93
CA ASP A 167 8.60 19.87 24.12
C ASP A 167 9.32 18.71 23.43
N THR A 168 8.70 17.53 23.45
CA THR A 168 9.23 16.35 22.75
C THR A 168 9.13 16.54 21.25
N ALA A 169 8.00 17.04 20.75
CA ALA A 169 7.77 17.31 19.33
C ALA A 169 8.71 18.39 18.77
N ALA A 170 9.03 19.43 19.57
CA ALA A 170 9.97 20.48 19.19
C ALA A 170 11.40 19.92 18.96
N LYS A 171 11.80 18.90 19.72
CA LYS A 171 13.09 18.21 19.57
C LYS A 171 13.03 17.13 18.48
N TYR A 172 11.92 16.41 18.40
CA TYR A 172 11.72 15.25 17.55
C TYR A 172 10.41 15.40 16.75
N GLY A 173 10.44 16.19 15.68
CA GLY A 173 9.24 16.52 14.90
C GLY A 173 8.63 15.36 14.08
N LYS A 174 9.25 14.18 14.07
CA LYS A 174 8.75 12.99 13.38
C LYS A 174 8.98 11.72 14.21
N PHE A 175 8.05 10.78 14.11
CA PHE A 175 8.15 9.47 14.74
C PHE A 175 7.56 8.38 13.84
N LEU A 176 7.97 7.12 14.03
CA LEU A 176 7.46 5.98 13.28
C LEU A 176 6.86 4.95 14.24
N PHE A 177 5.53 4.76 14.19
CA PHE A 177 4.83 3.80 15.03
C PHE A 177 4.74 2.42 14.35
N PRO A 178 5.27 1.36 14.96
CA PRO A 178 4.96 -0.02 14.57
C PRO A 178 3.62 -0.42 15.20
N LEU A 179 2.58 -0.56 14.38
CA LEU A 179 1.28 -1.06 14.78
C LEU A 179 1.21 -2.57 14.48
N PRO A 180 1.12 -3.45 15.49
CA PRO A 180 0.98 -4.88 15.29
C PRO A 180 -0.29 -5.22 14.51
N ARG A 181 -0.17 -6.12 13.53
CA ARG A 181 -1.28 -6.69 12.75
C ARG A 181 -1.22 -8.22 12.81
N GLU A 182 -2.22 -8.90 12.25
CA GLU A 182 -2.23 -10.37 12.18
C GLU A 182 -0.98 -10.93 11.48
N GLN A 183 -0.54 -10.26 10.41
CA GLN A 183 0.65 -10.62 9.64
C GLN A 183 1.66 -9.46 9.68
N GLY A 184 2.49 -9.44 10.73
CA GLY A 184 3.60 -8.50 10.86
C GLY A 184 3.18 -7.15 11.46
N TYR A 185 3.76 -6.07 10.92
CA TYR A 185 3.56 -4.71 11.42
C TYR A 185 3.14 -3.78 10.29
N GLU A 186 2.16 -2.94 10.59
CA GLU A 186 1.89 -1.74 9.82
C GLU A 186 2.65 -0.57 10.42
N PHE A 187 3.34 0.21 9.60
CA PHE A 187 4.05 1.39 10.07
C PHE A 187 3.25 2.66 9.78
N ILE A 188 3.07 3.49 10.80
CA ILE A 188 2.44 4.81 10.68
C ILE A 188 3.51 5.88 10.93
N LEU A 189 3.76 6.73 9.94
CA LEU A 189 4.59 7.91 10.09
C LEU A 189 3.79 9.00 10.77
N VAL A 190 4.38 9.60 11.81
CA VAL A 190 3.78 10.70 12.56
C VAL A 190 4.62 11.94 12.40
N GLN A 191 3.96 13.06 12.10
CA GLN A 191 4.58 14.36 11.90
C GLN A 191 3.86 15.40 12.77
N PHE A 192 4.63 16.16 13.53
CA PHE A 192 4.13 17.24 14.36
C PHE A 192 4.24 18.56 13.60
N ALA A 193 3.14 19.31 13.53
CA ALA A 193 3.02 20.59 12.88
C ALA A 193 2.30 21.58 13.80
N ALA A 194 3.07 22.25 14.66
CA ALA A 194 2.55 23.10 15.74
C ALA A 194 1.57 22.31 16.63
N THR A 195 0.29 22.70 16.66
CA THR A 195 -0.76 22.03 17.45
C THR A 195 -1.38 20.83 16.75
N GLU A 196 -1.04 20.60 15.48
CA GLU A 196 -1.53 19.47 14.67
C GLU A 196 -0.54 18.31 14.65
N ILE A 197 -1.08 17.09 14.61
CA ILE A 197 -0.32 15.85 14.46
C ILE A 197 -0.93 15.04 13.34
N HIS A 198 -0.12 14.71 12.34
CA HIS A 198 -0.53 13.99 11.15
C HIS A 198 -0.02 12.56 11.21
N PHE A 199 -0.94 11.59 11.07
CA PHE A 199 -0.65 10.16 11.04
C PHE A 199 -0.86 9.64 9.63
N THR A 200 0.21 9.18 8.99
CA THR A 200 0.19 8.75 7.59
C THR A 200 0.70 7.31 7.51
N PRO A 201 -0.03 6.36 6.91
CA PRO A 201 0.51 5.04 6.65
C PRO A 201 1.79 5.14 5.84
N LEU A 202 2.86 4.47 6.29
CA LEU A 202 4.19 4.60 5.67
C LEU A 202 4.17 4.19 4.20
N ILE A 203 3.37 3.18 3.84
CA ILE A 203 3.17 2.74 2.46
C ILE A 203 2.63 3.88 1.55
N ASN A 204 1.75 4.72 2.09
CA ASN A 204 1.19 5.86 1.37
C ASN A 204 2.22 6.99 1.28
N PHE A 205 2.97 7.24 2.36
CA PHE A 205 4.04 8.24 2.35
C PHE A 205 5.15 7.89 1.35
N GLN A 206 5.55 6.63 1.26
CA GLN A 206 6.54 6.17 0.27
C GLN A 206 6.02 6.31 -1.17
N ALA A 207 4.71 6.17 -1.38
CA ALA A 207 4.09 6.29 -2.70
C ALA A 207 3.86 7.74 -3.16
N TYR A 208 3.51 8.64 -2.25
CA TYR A 208 2.98 9.97 -2.58
C TYR A 208 3.70 11.13 -1.87
N GLY A 209 4.66 10.86 -0.98
CA GLY A 209 5.41 11.87 -0.24
C GLY A 209 4.51 12.78 0.61
N GLU A 210 4.73 14.09 0.51
CA GLU A 210 3.92 15.12 1.17
C GLU A 210 2.44 15.11 0.78
N ASN A 211 2.10 14.50 -0.36
CA ASN A 211 0.73 14.39 -0.85
C ASN A 211 0.07 13.07 -0.41
N ALA A 212 0.69 12.31 0.48
CA ALA A 212 0.08 11.09 0.99
C ALA A 212 -1.17 11.38 1.83
N PRO A 213 -2.26 10.62 1.64
CA PRO A 213 -3.44 10.75 2.50
C PRO A 213 -3.12 10.27 3.92
N GLU A 214 -3.41 11.11 4.93
CA GLU A 214 -3.36 10.72 6.34
C GLU A 214 -4.53 9.78 6.67
N CYS A 215 -4.29 8.87 7.61
CA CYS A 215 -5.33 8.04 8.19
C CYS A 215 -5.93 8.65 9.47
N LEU A 216 -5.21 9.59 10.11
CA LEU A 216 -5.67 10.34 11.28
C LEU A 216 -4.98 11.70 11.33
N THR A 217 -5.72 12.73 11.71
CA THR A 217 -5.17 14.04 12.05
C THR A 217 -5.70 14.42 13.43
N MET A 218 -4.79 14.69 14.36
CA MET A 218 -5.12 15.14 15.71
C MET A 218 -4.82 16.64 15.82
N VAL A 219 -5.72 17.39 16.43
CA VAL A 219 -5.61 18.85 16.57
C VAL A 219 -5.77 19.18 18.05
N HIS A 220 -4.82 19.92 18.61
CA HIS A 220 -4.89 20.43 19.97
C HIS A 220 -5.37 21.87 19.97
N TYR A 221 -6.33 22.15 20.85
CA TYR A 221 -6.87 23.49 21.08
C TYR A 221 -6.36 23.96 22.45
N THR A 222 -5.52 25.00 22.45
CA THR A 222 -4.81 25.50 23.65
C THR A 222 -5.42 26.79 24.18
N GLU A 223 -6.50 27.29 23.60
CA GLU A 223 -7.09 28.58 23.93
C GLU A 223 -7.64 28.68 25.36
N LEU A 224 -7.90 27.53 26.00
CA LEU A 224 -8.39 27.45 27.39
C LEU A 224 -7.32 26.99 28.39
N GLU A 225 -6.10 26.74 27.94
CA GLU A 225 -4.99 26.22 28.75
C GLU A 225 -4.72 27.10 29.97
N GLU A 226 -4.49 28.41 29.77
CA GLU A 226 -4.20 29.35 30.86
C GLU A 226 -5.34 29.50 31.87
N LYS A 227 -6.59 29.32 31.44
CA LYS A 227 -7.78 29.50 32.28
C LYS A 227 -8.11 28.26 33.10
N LEU A 228 -7.92 27.07 32.53
CA LEU A 228 -8.46 25.82 33.08
C LEU A 228 -7.39 24.82 33.55
N GLY A 229 -6.13 24.96 33.12
CA GLY A 229 -5.03 24.09 33.52
C GLY A 229 -5.02 22.74 32.81
#